data_AF-A0A0P8ABL4-F1
#
_entry.id   AF-A0A0P8ABL4-F1
#
_cell.length_a   1.000
_cell.length_b   1.000
_cell.length_c   1.000
_cell.angle_alpha   90.00
_cell.angle_beta   90.00
_cell.angle_gamma   90.00
#
_symmetry.space_group_name_H-M   'P 1'
#
loop_
_entity.id
_entity.type
_entity.pdbx_description
1 polymer ?
#
loop_
_entity_poly.entity_id
_entity_poly.type
_entity_poly.pdbx_seq_one_letter_code
_entity_poly.pdbx_strand_id
1 'polypeptide(L)'
;MTKIAFDASKRLTTLVERGLDMADAAEVFEGDHLTVEDDRFEYGESRYITVGFLAGWMVVLVWTPRGEACRIISMRKANDREQKAYAPRFR
;
A
#
# COMPACT_ATOMS: atom_id res chain seq x y z
N MET A 1 3.32 -15.95 -1.66
CA MET A 1 2.16 -15.16 -1.20
C MET A 1 2.54 -14.38 0.04
N THR A 2 2.53 -13.05 -0.08
CA THR A 2 2.79 -12.13 1.02
C THR A 2 1.63 -12.20 2.01
N LYS A 3 1.90 -12.46 3.30
CA LYS A 3 0.85 -12.47 4.34
C LYS A 3 0.42 -11.04 4.63
N ILE A 4 -0.88 -10.77 4.51
CA ILE A 4 -1.46 -9.44 4.73
C ILE A 4 -2.25 -9.41 6.03
N ALA A 5 -2.01 -8.39 6.84
CA ALA A 5 -2.79 -8.09 8.04
C ALA A 5 -3.35 -6.67 7.97
N PHE A 6 -4.50 -6.43 8.60
CA PHE A 6 -5.11 -5.10 8.68
C PHE A 6 -6.06 -5.06 9.89
N ASP A 7 -6.39 -3.85 10.32
CA ASP A 7 -7.52 -3.66 11.23
C ASP A 7 -8.84 -3.80 10.44
N ALA A 8 -9.80 -4.57 10.97
CA ALA A 8 -11.04 -4.87 10.25
C ALA A 8 -11.91 -3.62 10.01
N SER A 9 -11.99 -2.72 10.98
CA SER A 9 -12.71 -1.46 10.85
C SER A 9 -12.03 -0.58 9.80
N LYS A 10 -10.69 -0.52 9.81
CA LYS A 10 -9.92 0.24 8.84
C LYS A 10 -10.05 -0.29 7.41
N ARG A 11 -10.07 -1.62 7.24
CA ARG A 11 -10.36 -2.27 5.96
C ARG A 11 -11.74 -1.88 5.46
N LEU A 12 -12.77 -2.01 6.29
CA LEU A 12 -14.14 -1.69 5.91
C LEU A 12 -14.30 -0.22 5.48
N THR A 13 -13.75 0.71 6.25
CA THR A 13 -13.75 2.14 5.89
C THR A 13 -13.05 2.37 4.55
N THR A 14 -11.91 1.73 4.32
CA THR A 14 -11.15 1.90 3.05
C THR A 14 -11.90 1.32 1.86
N LEU A 15 -12.58 0.18 2.04
CA LEU A 15 -13.42 -0.41 1.03
C LEU A 15 -14.59 0.51 0.65
N VAL A 16 -15.31 1.03 1.66
CA VAL A 16 -16.48 1.91 1.44
C VAL A 16 -16.08 3.26 0.85
N GLU A 17 -15.06 3.92 1.40
CA GLU A 17 -14.70 5.29 1.00
C GLU A 17 -13.85 5.35 -0.27
N ARG A 18 -13.05 4.30 -0.55
CA ARG A 18 -12.04 4.33 -1.61
C ARG A 18 -12.23 3.25 -2.67
N GLY A 19 -13.14 2.30 -2.44
CA GLY A 19 -13.37 1.16 -3.34
C GLY A 19 -12.14 0.25 -3.45
N LEU A 20 -11.34 0.16 -2.39
CA LEU A 20 -10.12 -0.67 -2.35
C LEU A 20 -10.19 -1.60 -1.14
N ASP A 21 -9.97 -2.90 -1.38
CA ASP A 21 -9.84 -3.86 -0.30
C ASP A 21 -8.37 -4.00 0.14
N MET A 22 -8.10 -3.80 1.43
CA MET A 22 -6.75 -4.02 1.99
C MET A 22 -6.29 -5.47 1.88
N ALA A 23 -7.22 -6.44 1.77
CA ALA A 23 -6.88 -7.84 1.56
C ALA A 23 -6.17 -8.08 0.22
N ASP A 24 -6.43 -7.24 -0.78
CA ASP A 24 -5.85 -7.35 -2.12
C ASP A 24 -4.44 -6.74 -2.20
N ALA A 25 -3.92 -6.19 -1.08
CA ALA A 25 -2.58 -5.63 -1.04
C ALA A 25 -1.49 -6.64 -1.41
N ALA A 26 -1.74 -7.95 -1.22
CA ALA A 26 -0.82 -9.01 -1.65
C ALA A 26 -0.53 -8.94 -3.15
N GLU A 27 -1.54 -8.64 -3.98
CA GLU A 27 -1.40 -8.55 -5.44
C GLU A 27 -0.45 -7.42 -5.85
N VAL A 28 -0.47 -6.30 -5.10
CA VAL A 28 0.43 -5.17 -5.32
C VAL A 28 1.89 -5.59 -5.05
N PHE A 29 2.14 -6.36 -4.00
CA PHE A 29 3.48 -6.86 -3.67
C PHE A 29 3.96 -7.96 -4.61
N GLU A 30 3.04 -8.72 -5.20
CA GLU A 30 3.36 -9.79 -6.14
C GLU A 30 3.64 -9.26 -7.55
N GLY A 31 3.09 -8.09 -7.90
CA GLY A 31 3.40 -7.36 -9.13
C GLY A 31 4.60 -6.42 -9.02
N ASP A 32 4.84 -5.66 -10.08
CA ASP A 32 5.85 -4.60 -10.10
C ASP A 32 5.48 -3.49 -9.11
N HIS A 33 6.38 -3.26 -8.16
CA HIS A 33 6.19 -2.28 -7.10
C HIS A 33 7.50 -1.63 -6.68
N LEU A 34 7.38 -0.46 -6.06
CA LEU A 34 8.48 0.29 -5.46
C LEU A 34 8.18 0.47 -3.98
N THR A 35 9.11 0.09 -3.11
CA THR A 35 8.97 0.26 -1.66
C THR A 35 10.08 1.16 -1.14
N VAL A 36 9.71 2.14 -0.32
CA VAL A 36 10.62 3.03 0.39
C VAL A 36 10.24 3.10 1.87
N GLU A 37 11.22 3.33 2.73
CA GLU A 37 10.95 3.61 4.14
C GLU A 37 10.23 4.96 4.30
N ASP A 38 9.28 5.02 5.22
CA ASP A 38 8.56 6.24 5.60
C ASP A 38 9.22 6.87 6.82
N ASP A 39 10.28 7.64 6.57
CA ASP A 39 11.12 8.31 7.56
C ASP A 39 10.65 9.75 7.89
N ARG A 40 9.44 10.12 7.43
CA ARG A 40 8.89 11.48 7.61
C ARG A 40 8.70 11.84 9.08
N PHE A 41 8.46 10.86 9.94
CA PHE A 41 8.23 11.04 11.38
C PHE A 41 8.71 9.81 12.16
N GLU A 42 9.08 10.00 13.43
CA GLU A 42 9.34 8.90 14.35
C GLU A 42 8.02 8.31 14.86
N TYR A 43 7.54 7.25 14.20
CA TYR A 43 6.26 6.60 14.51
C TYR A 43 6.35 5.58 15.66
N GLY A 44 7.53 5.34 16.23
CA GLY A 44 7.78 4.26 17.20
C GLY A 44 7.79 2.86 16.57
N GLU A 45 7.65 2.77 15.25
CA GLU A 45 7.72 1.55 14.45
C GLU A 45 8.23 1.89 13.04
N SER A 46 8.91 0.95 12.38
CA SER A 46 9.25 1.11 10.96
C SER A 46 7.98 1.08 10.11
N ARG A 47 7.86 2.06 9.22
CA ARG A 47 6.79 2.14 8.23
C ARG A 47 7.39 2.23 6.84
N TYR A 48 6.64 1.71 5.89
CA TYR A 48 7.03 1.66 4.50
C TYR A 48 5.89 2.18 3.63
N ILE A 49 6.26 2.90 2.58
CA ILE A 49 5.37 3.29 1.51
C ILE A 49 5.67 2.40 0.30
N THR A 50 4.66 1.71 -0.18
CA THR A 50 4.74 0.94 -1.43
C THR A 50 3.85 1.57 -2.48
N VAL A 51 4.39 1.78 -3.68
CA VAL A 51 3.65 2.17 -4.87
C VAL A 51 3.65 0.99 -5.83
N GLY A 52 2.50 0.65 -6.39
CA GLY A 52 2.37 -0.43 -7.37
C GLY A 52 1.01 -0.39 -8.03
N PHE A 53 0.58 -1.50 -8.64
CA PHE A 53 -0.68 -1.58 -9.36
C PHE A 53 -1.62 -2.62 -8.75
N LEU A 54 -2.91 -2.29 -8.74
CA LEU A 54 -4.00 -3.22 -8.44
C LEU A 54 -5.09 -3.06 -9.50
N ALA A 55 -5.40 -4.13 -10.22
CA ALA A 55 -6.40 -4.13 -11.30
C ALA A 55 -6.24 -2.95 -12.29
N GLY A 56 -4.99 -2.63 -12.65
CA GLY A 56 -4.64 -1.52 -13.55
C GLY A 56 -4.59 -0.13 -12.90
N TRP A 57 -4.98 0.01 -11.64
CA TRP A 57 -4.90 1.27 -10.89
C TRP A 57 -3.57 1.39 -10.15
N MET A 58 -2.88 2.52 -10.31
CA MET A 58 -1.74 2.82 -9.44
C MET A 58 -2.24 3.13 -8.03
N VAL A 59 -1.74 2.37 -7.06
CA VAL A 59 -2.10 2.48 -5.64
C VAL A 59 -0.88 2.76 -4.79
N VAL A 60 -1.13 3.41 -3.65
CA VAL A 60 -0.16 3.71 -2.61
C VAL A 60 -0.59 2.98 -1.34
N LEU A 61 0.30 2.13 -0.83
CA LEU A 61 0.16 1.41 0.43
C LEU A 61 1.06 2.04 1.48
N VAL A 62 0.58 2.13 2.71
CA VAL A 62 1.39 2.39 3.90
C VAL A 62 1.26 1.17 4.81
N TRP A 63 2.38 0.60 5.23
CA TRP A 63 2.38 -0.63 6.00
C TRP A 63 3.58 -0.72 6.95
N THR A 64 3.51 -1.67 7.88
CA THR A 64 4.58 -1.98 8.84
C THR A 64 4.74 -3.50 8.95
N PRO A 65 5.97 -4.02 9.09
CA PRO A 65 6.19 -5.45 9.29
C PRO A 65 5.61 -5.92 10.63
N ARG A 66 5.04 -7.12 10.64
CA ARG A 66 4.50 -7.83 11.82
C ARG A 66 4.80 -9.32 11.70
N GLY A 67 5.98 -9.72 12.18
CA GLY A 67 6.49 -11.07 11.97
C GLY A 67 6.61 -11.34 10.47
N GLU A 68 5.91 -12.36 9.99
CA GLU A 68 5.87 -12.72 8.57
C GLU A 68 4.81 -11.93 7.76
N ALA A 69 4.01 -11.09 8.40
CA ALA A 69 2.93 -10.34 7.76
C ALA A 69 3.29 -8.87 7.50
N CYS A 70 2.79 -8.33 6.39
CA CYS A 70 2.72 -6.90 6.14
C CYS A 70 1.40 -6.36 6.69
N ARG A 71 1.44 -5.57 7.77
CA ARG A 71 0.25 -4.95 8.32
C ARG A 71 -0.04 -3.65 7.57
N ILE A 72 -1.09 -3.65 6.76
CA ILE A 72 -1.56 -2.46 6.03
C ILE A 72 -2.18 -1.47 7.00
N ILE A 73 -1.67 -0.25 6.98
CA ILE A 73 -2.13 0.90 7.77
C ILE A 73 -3.05 1.78 6.90
N SER A 74 -2.69 1.96 5.63
CA SER A 74 -3.44 2.75 4.66
C SER A 74 -3.30 2.20 3.25
N MET A 75 -4.36 2.33 2.46
CA MET A 75 -4.39 2.02 1.04
C MET A 75 -5.22 3.06 0.31
N ARG A 76 -4.73 3.55 -0.82
CA ARG A 76 -5.43 4.54 -1.66
C ARG A 76 -4.94 4.50 -3.10
N LYS A 77 -5.71 5.09 -4.01
CA LYS A 77 -5.21 5.41 -5.35
C LYS A 77 -4.12 6.49 -5.26
N ALA A 78 -3.13 6.39 -6.13
CA ALA A 78 -2.17 7.46 -6.35
C ALA A 78 -2.88 8.68 -6.93
N ASN A 79 -2.56 9.88 -6.47
CA ASN A 79 -3.09 11.10 -7.07
C ASN A 79 -2.37 11.40 -8.40
N ASP A 80 -2.87 12.36 -9.18
CA ASP A 80 -2.31 12.67 -10.50
C ASP A 80 -0.82 13.06 -10.48
N ARG A 81 -0.39 13.75 -9.41
CA ARG A 81 1.02 14.13 -9.24
C ARG A 81 1.90 12.90 -9.02
N GLU A 82 1.46 11.99 -8.17
CA GLU A 82 2.14 10.72 -7.88
C GLU A 82 2.15 9.83 -9.11
N GLN A 83 1.02 9.69 -9.81
CA GLN A 83 0.96 8.93 -11.06
C GLN A 83 1.97 9.43 -12.08
N LYS A 84 2.04 10.75 -12.31
CA LYS A 84 3.04 11.35 -13.22
C LYS A 84 4.48 11.12 -12.74
N ALA A 85 4.72 11.18 -11.43
CA ALA A 85 6.04 10.98 -10.87
C ALA A 85 6.48 9.51 -10.97
N TYR A 86 5.61 8.56 -10.65
CA TYR A 86 5.97 7.15 -10.54
C TYR A 86 5.78 6.35 -11.83
N ALA A 87 4.85 6.72 -12.70
CA ALA A 87 4.58 5.95 -13.93
C ALA A 87 5.83 5.67 -14.78
N PRO A 88 6.77 6.63 -14.99
CA PRO A 88 7.99 6.35 -15.75
C PRO A 88 8.95 5.34 -15.10
N ARG A 89 8.75 5.00 -13.81
CA ARG A 89 9.56 4.03 -13.08
C ARG A 89 9.06 2.59 -13.26
N PHE A 90 7.85 2.42 -13.80
CA PHE A 90 7.27 1.13 -14.13
C PHE A 90 7.33 0.95 -15.66
N ARG A 91 7.67 -0.25 -16.13
CA ARG A 91 7.86 -0.55 -17.56
C ARG A 91 6.74 -1.42 -18.09
#